data_AF-A0A523RUG3-F1
#
_entry.id   AF-A0A523RUG3-F1
#
_cell.length_a   1.000
_cell.length_b   1.000
_cell.length_c   1.000
_cell.angle_alpha   90.00
_cell.angle_beta   90.00
_cell.angle_gamma   90.00
#
_symmetry.space_group_name_H-M   'P 1'
#
loop_
_entity.id
_entity.type
_entity.pdbx_description
1 polymer ?
#
loop_
_entity_poly.entity_id
_entity_poly.type
_entity_poly.pdbx_seq_one_letter_code
_entity_poly.pdbx_strand_id
1 'polypeptide(L)'
;MGARRFAAPGALFLLGFFVAFQLILMITESMSPIGWFDWDATLALGPTSLGLDIIFIILVAIPILFLEYYIFAVPIAVLILLVTKVIKSKRYELNIMNISSHFGGTQMVRRAAIPALFSVAFAGMFRDPLRDFFFGSTFVPPAEIAAFYPIVLSLMSALLFMPIALLLFMPTWVLNDAGVVTHLKSDNLELRQPPDTQGVGRWISNMLGGYAILAFPITMFLAHFYEPLIVPLFEGTIDLAIPAQANAFMFEAVVGFLWTLGLPFFVMAFIIPVIIF
;
A
#
# COMPACT_ATOMS: atom_id res chain seq x y z
N MET A 1 -16.95 -23.03 -9.35
CA MET A 1 -17.17 -21.58 -9.51
C MET A 1 -16.24 -21.05 -10.59
N GLY A 2 -16.76 -20.25 -11.53
CA GLY A 2 -16.03 -19.87 -12.75
C GLY A 2 -15.09 -18.68 -12.59
N ALA A 3 -14.26 -18.46 -13.63
CA ALA A 3 -13.28 -17.38 -13.75
C ALA A 3 -13.82 -15.95 -13.48
N ARG A 4 -15.15 -15.76 -13.51
CA ARG A 4 -15.82 -14.47 -13.28
C ARG A 4 -15.49 -13.81 -11.94
N ARG A 5 -15.14 -14.57 -10.89
CA ARG A 5 -14.75 -13.99 -9.58
C ARG A 5 -13.47 -13.17 -9.64
N PHE A 6 -12.61 -13.43 -10.62
CA PHE A 6 -11.34 -12.75 -10.83
C PHE A 6 -11.45 -11.55 -11.78
N ALA A 7 -12.59 -11.37 -12.45
CA ALA A 7 -12.75 -10.30 -13.44
C ALA A 7 -12.61 -8.90 -12.82
N ALA A 8 -13.28 -8.64 -11.69
CA ALA A 8 -13.20 -7.33 -11.04
C ALA A 8 -11.82 -7.05 -10.41
N PRO A 9 -11.20 -7.98 -9.64
CA PRO A 9 -9.83 -7.79 -9.15
C PRO A 9 -8.81 -7.65 -10.28
N GLY A 10 -8.93 -8.46 -11.35
CA GLY A 10 -8.05 -8.38 -12.52
C GLY A 10 -8.17 -7.06 -13.27
N ALA A 11 -9.40 -6.55 -13.47
CA ALA A 11 -9.61 -5.23 -14.06
C ALA A 11 -9.03 -4.11 -13.19
N LEU A 12 -9.20 -4.18 -11.87
CA LEU A 12 -8.62 -3.23 -10.93
C LEU A 12 -7.09 -3.26 -10.97
N PHE A 13 -6.49 -4.45 -11.03
CA PHE A 13 -5.04 -4.60 -11.21
C PHE A 13 -4.57 -3.94 -12.51
N LEU A 14 -5.15 -4.31 -13.65
CA LEU A 14 -4.72 -3.80 -14.96
C LEU A 14 -4.88 -2.27 -15.05
N LEU A 15 -6.06 -1.74 -14.71
CA LEU A 15 -6.31 -0.30 -14.77
C LEU A 15 -5.40 0.47 -13.80
N GLY A 16 -5.28 0.01 -12.55
CA GLY A 16 -4.43 0.65 -11.57
C GLY A 16 -2.96 0.64 -11.98
N PHE A 17 -2.49 -0.48 -12.52
CA PHE A 17 -1.13 -0.65 -13.02
C PHE A 17 -0.84 0.32 -14.18
N PHE A 18 -1.68 0.35 -15.21
CA PHE A 18 -1.45 1.23 -16.38
C PHE A 18 -1.51 2.71 -16.03
N VAL A 19 -2.47 3.11 -15.17
CA VAL A 19 -2.57 4.51 -14.74
C VAL A 19 -1.35 4.91 -13.89
N ALA A 20 -0.93 4.06 -12.94
CA ALA A 20 0.28 4.30 -12.15
C ALA A 20 1.52 4.45 -13.05
N PHE A 21 1.66 3.58 -14.06
CA PHE A 21 2.74 3.63 -15.03
C PHE A 21 2.74 4.94 -15.83
N GLN A 22 1.58 5.33 -16.35
CA GLN A 22 1.44 6.55 -17.14
C GLN A 22 1.83 7.79 -16.34
N LEU A 23 1.44 7.86 -15.06
CA LEU A 23 1.82 8.99 -14.19
C LEU A 23 3.32 9.04 -13.90
N ILE A 24 3.91 7.89 -13.57
CA ILE A 24 5.35 7.80 -13.29
C ILE A 24 6.10 8.29 -14.52
N LEU A 25 5.77 7.77 -15.71
CA LEU A 25 6.39 8.18 -16.97
C LEU A 25 6.21 9.68 -17.23
N MET A 26 4.99 10.19 -17.10
CA MET A 26 4.68 11.60 -17.35
C MET A 26 5.57 12.55 -16.52
N ILE A 27 5.90 12.21 -15.28
CA ILE A 27 6.71 13.07 -14.39
C ILE A 27 8.21 12.88 -14.61
N THR A 28 8.63 11.69 -15.03
CA THR A 28 10.05 11.31 -15.03
C THR A 28 10.66 11.22 -16.44
N GLU A 29 9.87 11.42 -17.49
CA GLU A 29 10.31 11.36 -18.89
C GLU A 29 11.47 12.32 -19.19
N SER A 30 11.46 13.52 -18.60
CA SER A 30 12.49 14.54 -18.83
C SER A 30 13.70 14.42 -17.91
N MET A 31 13.79 13.35 -17.10
CA MET A 31 14.81 13.22 -16.06
C MET A 31 15.90 12.25 -16.44
N SER A 32 17.12 12.58 -16.05
CA SER A 32 18.28 11.73 -16.29
C SER A 32 18.11 10.37 -15.58
N PRO A 33 18.47 9.26 -16.24
CA PRO A 33 18.43 7.94 -15.63
C PRO A 33 19.35 7.84 -14.41
N ILE A 34 19.15 6.76 -13.66
CA ILE A 34 19.81 6.52 -12.38
C ILE A 34 21.30 6.18 -12.61
N GLY A 35 22.20 7.09 -12.20
CA GLY A 35 23.63 6.99 -12.54
C GLY A 35 24.47 5.91 -11.83
N TRP A 36 23.95 5.20 -10.83
CA TRP A 36 24.71 4.16 -10.10
C TRP A 36 24.57 2.75 -10.67
N PHE A 37 23.67 2.56 -11.64
CA PHE A 37 23.51 1.29 -12.34
C PHE A 37 23.41 1.55 -13.84
N ASP A 38 24.43 1.13 -14.59
CA ASP A 38 24.47 1.27 -16.05
C ASP A 38 23.55 0.21 -16.68
N TRP A 39 22.25 0.51 -16.70
CA TRP A 39 21.21 -0.36 -17.26
C TRP A 39 21.46 -0.65 -18.74
N ASP A 40 22.01 0.33 -19.47
CA ASP A 40 22.34 0.22 -20.89
C ASP A 40 23.42 -0.84 -21.11
N ALA A 41 24.49 -0.84 -20.30
CA ALA A 41 25.56 -1.83 -20.38
C ALA A 41 25.14 -3.22 -19.88
N THR A 42 24.25 -3.29 -18.88
CA THR A 42 23.96 -4.56 -18.18
C THR A 42 22.81 -5.34 -18.80
N LEU A 43 21.79 -4.64 -19.33
CA LEU A 43 20.56 -5.27 -19.85
C LEU A 43 20.25 -4.90 -21.31
N ALA A 44 21.10 -4.07 -21.96
CA ALA A 44 20.94 -3.65 -23.35
C ALA A 44 19.55 -3.06 -23.66
N LEU A 45 18.97 -2.31 -22.71
CA LEU A 45 17.60 -1.79 -22.80
C LEU A 45 17.46 -0.53 -23.68
N GLY A 46 18.55 -0.04 -24.29
CA GLY A 46 18.58 1.24 -25.02
C GLY A 46 18.54 2.43 -24.07
N PRO A 47 18.62 3.69 -24.57
CA PRO A 47 18.75 4.86 -23.70
C PRO A 47 17.60 4.92 -22.68
N THR A 48 17.92 4.73 -21.41
CA THR A 48 16.90 4.72 -20.35
C THR A 48 16.52 6.13 -19.91
N SER A 49 15.25 6.31 -19.55
CA SER A 49 14.77 7.45 -18.78
C SER A 49 14.56 7.01 -17.34
N LEU A 50 14.58 7.95 -16.39
CA LEU A 50 14.32 7.66 -14.98
C LEU A 50 12.99 6.90 -14.79
N GLY A 51 11.98 7.21 -15.59
CA GLY A 51 10.69 6.52 -15.55
C GLY A 51 10.74 5.05 -15.90
N LEU A 52 11.54 4.70 -16.92
CA LEU A 52 11.75 3.30 -17.29
C LEU A 52 12.52 2.54 -16.21
N ASP A 53 13.52 3.18 -15.58
CA ASP A 53 14.25 2.58 -14.46
C ASP A 53 13.31 2.28 -13.27
N ILE A 54 12.45 3.24 -12.90
CA ILE A 54 11.47 3.05 -11.82
C ILE A 54 10.46 1.94 -12.16
N ILE A 55 9.95 1.93 -13.39
CA ILE A 55 9.03 0.89 -13.87
C ILE A 55 9.69 -0.48 -13.81
N PHE A 56 10.95 -0.58 -14.24
CA PHE A 56 11.70 -1.82 -14.20
C PHE A 56 11.84 -2.32 -12.76
N ILE A 57 12.20 -1.45 -11.81
CA ILE A 57 12.26 -1.77 -10.38
C ILE A 57 10.91 -2.29 -9.87
N ILE A 58 9.80 -1.63 -10.22
CA ILE A 58 8.44 -2.05 -9.84
C ILE A 58 8.11 -3.43 -10.43
N LEU A 59 8.44 -3.68 -11.70
CA LEU A 59 8.22 -4.96 -12.37
C LEU A 59 9.02 -6.09 -11.72
N VAL A 60 10.27 -5.83 -11.35
CA VAL A 60 11.12 -6.78 -10.61
C VAL A 60 10.62 -6.99 -9.17
N ALA A 61 9.98 -5.99 -8.56
CA ALA A 61 9.40 -6.14 -7.24
C ALA A 61 8.22 -7.13 -7.22
N ILE A 62 7.42 -7.24 -8.28
CA ILE A 62 6.27 -8.17 -8.34
C ILE A 62 6.66 -9.63 -8.02
N PRO A 63 7.62 -10.28 -8.71
CA PRO A 63 8.03 -11.64 -8.36
C PRO A 63 8.66 -11.73 -6.96
N ILE A 64 9.31 -10.67 -6.48
CA ILE A 64 9.85 -10.63 -5.11
C ILE A 64 8.71 -10.71 -4.08
N LEU A 65 7.58 -10.04 -4.31
CA LEU A 65 6.41 -10.12 -3.42
C LEU A 65 5.84 -11.53 -3.32
N PHE A 66 5.85 -12.28 -4.44
CA PHE A 66 5.45 -13.70 -4.42
C PHE A 66 6.43 -14.55 -3.61
N LEU A 67 7.74 -14.33 -3.77
CA LEU A 67 8.75 -15.02 -2.97
C LEU A 67 8.64 -14.67 -1.49
N GLU A 68 8.37 -13.42 -1.16
CA GLU A 68 8.18 -12.93 0.20
C GLU A 68 7.06 -13.70 0.93
N TYR A 69 5.95 -13.97 0.23
CA TYR A 69 4.86 -14.78 0.77
C TYR A 69 5.33 -16.16 1.22
N TYR A 70 6.05 -16.90 0.37
CA TYR A 70 6.49 -18.27 0.70
C TYR A 70 7.63 -18.30 1.71
N ILE A 71 8.60 -17.39 1.58
CA ILE A 71 9.82 -17.38 2.39
C ILE A 71 9.55 -16.83 3.79
N PHE A 72 8.75 -15.77 3.91
CA PHE A 72 8.59 -15.06 5.18
C PHE A 72 7.20 -15.22 5.80
N ALA A 73 6.11 -15.16 5.01
CA ALA A 73 4.78 -15.14 5.61
C ALA A 73 4.45 -16.43 6.39
N VAL A 74 4.87 -17.59 5.87
CA VAL A 74 4.63 -18.88 6.53
C VAL A 74 5.43 -19.01 7.84
N PRO A 75 6.76 -18.78 7.90
CA PRO A 75 7.49 -18.81 9.17
C PRO A 75 6.95 -17.81 10.21
N ILE A 76 6.59 -16.58 9.77
CA ILE A 76 6.02 -15.58 10.67
C ILE A 76 4.63 -16.02 11.17
N ALA A 77 3.81 -16.65 10.33
CA ALA A 77 2.52 -17.21 10.74
C ALA A 77 2.69 -18.27 11.83
N VAL A 78 3.68 -19.16 11.69
CA VAL A 78 4.02 -20.16 12.72
C VAL A 78 4.45 -19.47 14.02
N LEU A 79 5.28 -18.42 13.95
CA LEU A 79 5.68 -17.65 15.11
C LEU A 79 4.48 -16.99 15.82
N ILE A 80 3.58 -16.36 15.06
CA ILE A 80 2.35 -15.75 15.59
C ILE A 80 1.48 -16.80 16.28
N LEU A 81 1.38 -18.01 15.71
CA LEU A 81 0.65 -19.12 16.30
C LEU A 81 1.27 -19.54 17.63
N LEU A 82 2.60 -19.68 17.70
CA LEU A 82 3.31 -20.02 18.94
C LEU A 82 3.11 -18.96 20.02
N VAL A 83 3.27 -17.68 19.67
CA VAL A 83 3.06 -16.56 20.60
C VAL A 83 1.61 -16.54 21.09
N THR A 84 0.64 -16.71 20.18
CA THR A 84 -0.78 -16.74 20.53
C THR A 84 -1.09 -17.93 21.44
N LYS A 85 -0.51 -19.11 21.17
CA LYS A 85 -0.63 -20.29 22.03
C LYS A 85 -0.14 -19.98 23.43
N VAL A 86 1.04 -19.39 23.60
CA VAL A 86 1.59 -19.05 24.92
C VAL A 86 0.68 -18.07 25.65
N ILE A 87 0.31 -16.95 25.01
CA ILE A 87 -0.46 -15.87 25.63
C ILE A 87 -1.90 -16.29 25.95
N LYS A 88 -2.58 -16.99 25.03
CA LYS A 88 -4.00 -17.32 25.15
C LYS A 88 -4.29 -18.73 25.69
N SER A 89 -3.28 -19.59 25.87
CA SER A 89 -3.43 -21.00 26.33
C SER A 89 -4.29 -21.20 27.56
N LYS A 90 -4.31 -20.24 28.49
CA LYS A 90 -5.08 -20.37 29.74
C LYS A 90 -6.58 -20.37 29.49
N ARG A 91 -7.06 -19.51 28.59
CA ARG A 91 -8.50 -19.28 28.35
C ARG A 91 -9.02 -19.86 27.05
N TYR A 92 -8.15 -20.04 26.07
CA TYR A 92 -8.53 -20.46 24.73
C TYR A 92 -7.84 -21.76 24.31
N GLU A 93 -8.54 -22.54 23.50
CA GLU A 93 -8.05 -23.70 22.77
C GLU A 93 -7.86 -23.35 21.30
N LEU A 94 -6.79 -23.87 20.71
CA LEU A 94 -6.51 -23.75 19.28
C LEU A 94 -7.19 -24.89 18.55
N ASN A 95 -7.93 -24.56 17.50
CA ASN A 95 -8.58 -25.53 16.64
C ASN A 95 -8.42 -25.12 15.16
N ILE A 96 -8.57 -26.09 14.27
CA ILE A 96 -8.61 -25.89 12.83
C ILE A 96 -10.05 -26.11 12.39
N MET A 97 -10.71 -25.04 11.97
CA MET A 97 -12.06 -25.11 11.44
C MET A 97 -12.03 -25.30 9.93
N ASN A 98 -12.97 -26.10 9.42
CA ASN A 98 -13.18 -26.20 7.98
C ASN A 98 -13.87 -24.91 7.50
N ILE A 99 -13.11 -24.04 6.84
CA ILE A 99 -13.61 -22.79 6.25
C ILE A 99 -14.13 -23.08 4.84
N SER A 100 -15.21 -22.40 4.46
CA SER A 100 -15.75 -22.52 3.11
C SER A 100 -14.69 -22.21 2.05
N SER A 101 -14.62 -23.00 0.99
CA SER A 101 -13.72 -22.78 -0.17
C SER A 101 -14.09 -21.56 -1.03
N HIS A 102 -15.09 -20.79 -0.61
CA HIS A 102 -15.66 -19.68 -1.35
C HIS A 102 -14.92 -18.37 -1.05
N PHE A 103 -13.74 -18.20 -1.65
CA PHE A 103 -13.05 -16.91 -1.66
C PHE A 103 -13.50 -16.08 -2.87
N GLY A 104 -14.29 -15.05 -2.61
CA GLY A 104 -14.91 -14.20 -3.63
C GLY A 104 -14.11 -12.94 -3.95
N GLY A 105 -14.31 -12.35 -5.13
CA GLY A 105 -13.59 -11.14 -5.57
C GLY A 105 -13.75 -9.95 -4.61
N THR A 106 -14.91 -9.78 -3.98
CA THR A 106 -15.14 -8.73 -2.98
C THR A 106 -14.31 -8.92 -1.72
N GLN A 107 -14.05 -10.17 -1.32
CA GLN A 107 -13.20 -10.49 -0.17
C GLN A 107 -11.72 -10.24 -0.51
N MET A 108 -11.29 -10.57 -1.73
CA MET A 108 -9.94 -10.25 -2.23
C MET A 108 -9.66 -8.75 -2.16
N VAL A 109 -10.59 -7.92 -2.68
CA VAL A 109 -10.46 -6.45 -2.66
C VAL A 109 -10.44 -5.91 -1.22
N ARG A 110 -11.32 -6.41 -0.33
CA ARG A 110 -11.32 -5.98 1.09
C ARG A 110 -10.01 -6.35 1.81
N ARG A 111 -9.43 -7.51 1.48
CA ARG A 111 -8.15 -7.96 2.05
C ARG A 111 -6.99 -7.08 1.59
N ALA A 112 -7.02 -6.57 0.35
CA ALA A 112 -6.02 -5.64 -0.19
C ALA A 112 -6.12 -4.22 0.40
N ALA A 113 -7.32 -3.79 0.81
CA ALA A 113 -7.58 -2.41 1.20
C ALA A 113 -6.79 -1.96 2.44
N ILE A 114 -6.74 -2.80 3.49
CA ILE A 114 -6.06 -2.43 4.74
C ILE A 114 -4.54 -2.28 4.55
N PRO A 115 -3.82 -3.25 3.96
CA PRO A 115 -2.41 -3.08 3.67
C PRO A 115 -2.14 -1.90 2.74
N ALA A 116 -2.99 -1.64 1.75
CA ALA A 116 -2.81 -0.50 0.87
C ALA A 116 -2.94 0.84 1.61
N LEU A 117 -3.96 1.00 2.45
CA LEU A 117 -4.11 2.18 3.32
C LEU A 117 -2.90 2.32 4.26
N PHE A 118 -2.41 1.20 4.81
CA PHE A 118 -1.23 1.18 5.64
C PHE A 118 0.00 1.65 4.84
N SER A 119 0.23 1.12 3.64
CA SER A 119 1.34 1.53 2.77
C SER A 119 1.29 3.01 2.40
N VAL A 120 0.11 3.52 2.06
CA VAL A 120 -0.06 4.94 1.72
C VAL A 120 0.14 5.83 2.96
N ALA A 121 -0.35 5.41 4.13
CA ALA A 121 -0.14 6.16 5.36
C ALA A 121 1.36 6.26 5.73
N PHE A 122 2.12 5.19 5.52
CA PHE A 122 3.55 5.16 5.81
C PHE A 122 4.44 5.63 4.65
N ALA A 123 3.86 5.97 3.50
CA ALA A 123 4.58 6.50 2.35
C ALA A 123 5.42 7.74 2.70
N GLY A 124 4.94 8.57 3.64
CA GLY A 124 5.67 9.74 4.13
C GLY A 124 7.09 9.43 4.65
N MET A 125 7.32 8.24 5.22
CA MET A 125 8.65 7.85 5.72
C MET A 125 9.72 7.76 4.62
N PHE A 126 9.30 7.46 3.39
CA PHE A 126 10.19 7.29 2.25
C PHE A 126 10.10 8.45 1.27
N ARG A 127 9.24 9.44 1.52
CA ARG A 127 9.00 10.53 0.59
C ARG A 127 10.24 11.38 0.37
N ASP A 128 10.82 11.93 1.44
CA ASP A 128 12.01 12.77 1.33
C ASP A 128 13.26 12.00 0.89
N PRO A 129 13.56 10.79 1.44
CA PRO A 129 14.67 9.99 0.95
C PRO A 129 14.56 9.66 -0.55
N LEU A 130 13.36 9.34 -1.05
CA LEU A 130 13.19 9.05 -2.48
C LEU A 130 13.27 10.32 -3.32
N ARG A 131 12.77 11.46 -2.83
CA ARG A 131 12.93 12.75 -3.49
C ARG A 131 14.42 13.07 -3.68
N ASP A 132 15.18 13.02 -2.60
CA ASP A 132 16.59 13.34 -2.62
C ASP A 132 17.38 12.36 -3.48
N PHE A 133 16.99 11.08 -3.47
CA PHE A 133 17.65 10.04 -4.24
C PHE A 133 17.41 10.16 -5.76
N PHE A 134 16.16 10.36 -6.20
CA PHE A 134 15.81 10.36 -7.62
C PHE A 134 15.90 11.74 -8.27
N PHE A 135 15.56 12.79 -7.53
CA PHE A 135 15.41 14.15 -8.06
C PHE A 135 16.48 15.10 -7.51
N GLY A 136 17.01 14.83 -6.32
CA GLY A 136 17.91 15.72 -5.60
C GLY A 136 17.15 16.72 -4.71
N SER A 137 17.80 17.16 -3.64
CA SER A 137 17.18 18.01 -2.60
C SER A 137 16.80 19.42 -3.08
N THR A 138 17.44 19.90 -4.15
CA THR A 138 17.20 21.21 -4.76
C THR A 138 16.23 21.16 -5.94
N PHE A 139 15.67 19.99 -6.27
CA PHE A 139 14.74 19.86 -7.38
C PHE A 139 13.43 20.61 -7.08
N VAL A 140 13.05 21.46 -8.02
CA VAL A 140 11.77 22.17 -8.06
C VAL A 140 11.04 21.71 -9.33
N PRO A 141 9.86 21.10 -9.21
CA PRO A 141 9.12 20.64 -10.37
C PRO A 141 8.68 21.84 -11.23
N PRO A 142 8.73 21.72 -12.58
CA PRO A 142 8.08 22.67 -13.48
C PRO A 142 6.60 22.86 -13.16
N ALA A 143 6.06 24.05 -13.44
CA ALA A 143 4.68 24.42 -13.08
C ALA A 143 3.64 23.47 -13.68
N GLU A 144 3.91 22.88 -14.84
CA GLU A 144 3.00 21.97 -15.54
C GLU A 144 2.80 20.64 -14.81
N ILE A 145 3.81 20.19 -14.04
CA ILE A 145 3.78 18.92 -13.32
C ILE A 145 3.77 19.08 -11.79
N ALA A 146 3.88 20.31 -11.29
CA ALA A 146 4.00 20.61 -9.87
C ALA A 146 2.90 19.96 -9.02
N ALA A 147 1.64 20.02 -9.47
CA ALA A 147 0.51 19.43 -8.75
C ALA A 147 0.56 17.88 -8.72
N PHE A 148 1.15 17.23 -9.72
CA PHE A 148 1.24 15.76 -9.80
C PHE A 148 2.49 15.20 -9.13
N TYR A 149 3.54 16.02 -8.99
CA TYR A 149 4.79 15.63 -8.36
C TYR A 149 4.63 15.01 -6.96
N PRO A 150 3.94 15.64 -5.98
CA PRO A 150 3.78 15.07 -4.65
C PRO A 150 3.00 13.74 -4.66
N ILE A 151 2.12 13.55 -5.64
CA ILE A 151 1.31 12.34 -5.78
C ILE A 151 2.16 11.18 -6.29
N VAL A 152 2.95 11.38 -7.33
CA VAL A 152 3.83 10.34 -7.86
C VAL A 152 4.86 9.94 -6.81
N LEU A 153 5.40 10.92 -6.07
CA LEU A 153 6.31 10.63 -4.99
C LEU A 153 5.63 9.79 -3.88
N SER A 154 4.42 10.17 -3.43
CA SER A 154 3.63 9.36 -2.50
C SER A 154 3.32 7.95 -3.03
N LEU A 155 3.01 7.82 -4.33
CA LEU A 155 2.76 6.53 -4.97
C LEU A 155 4.02 5.66 -4.96
N MET A 156 5.15 6.19 -5.39
CA MET A 156 6.44 5.48 -5.39
C MET A 156 6.83 5.06 -3.97
N SER A 157 6.71 5.96 -3.00
CA SER A 157 6.97 5.65 -1.59
C SER A 157 6.04 4.57 -1.06
N ALA A 158 4.74 4.62 -1.39
CA ALA A 158 3.78 3.61 -0.97
C ALA A 158 4.07 2.24 -1.59
N LEU A 159 4.44 2.19 -2.87
CA LEU A 159 4.83 0.95 -3.56
C LEU A 159 6.13 0.37 -3.00
N LEU A 160 7.09 1.21 -2.62
CA LEU A 160 8.32 0.78 -1.95
C LEU A 160 8.06 0.23 -0.54
N PHE A 161 7.09 0.79 0.17
CA PHE A 161 6.70 0.33 1.51
C PHE A 161 5.75 -0.89 1.48
N MET A 162 5.10 -1.16 0.34
CA MET A 162 4.15 -2.25 0.18
C MET A 162 4.69 -3.64 0.58
N PRO A 163 5.92 -4.06 0.24
CA PRO A 163 6.49 -5.31 0.73
C PRO A 163 6.45 -5.40 2.27
N ILE A 164 6.89 -4.34 2.96
CA ILE A 164 6.88 -4.27 4.43
C ILE A 164 5.45 -4.40 4.97
N ALA A 165 4.49 -3.70 4.35
CA ALA A 165 3.09 -3.84 4.75
C ALA A 165 2.60 -5.28 4.56
N LEU A 166 2.88 -5.90 3.40
CA LEU A 166 2.49 -7.27 3.11
C LEU A 166 3.12 -8.28 4.08
N LEU A 167 4.39 -8.11 4.44
CA LEU A 167 5.08 -8.92 5.45
C LEU A 167 4.34 -8.94 6.80
N LEU A 168 3.67 -7.85 7.16
CA LEU A 168 2.91 -7.72 8.40
C LEU A 168 1.50 -8.34 8.30
N PHE A 169 0.86 -8.27 7.13
CA PHE A 169 -0.52 -8.73 6.94
C PHE A 169 -0.63 -10.17 6.45
N MET A 170 0.24 -10.61 5.52
CA MET A 170 0.22 -11.95 4.94
C MET A 170 0.29 -13.09 5.97
N PRO A 171 1.04 -13.00 7.08
CA PRO A 171 1.02 -14.07 8.09
C PRO A 171 -0.37 -14.30 8.67
N THR A 172 -1.14 -13.22 8.88
CA THR A 172 -2.54 -13.33 9.33
C THR A 172 -3.43 -13.95 8.26
N TRP A 173 -3.07 -13.75 6.99
CA TRP A 173 -3.77 -14.32 5.86
C TRP A 173 -3.60 -15.82 5.77
N VAL A 174 -2.36 -16.29 5.88
CA VAL A 174 -2.02 -17.71 5.94
C VAL A 174 -2.78 -18.42 7.06
N LEU A 175 -2.81 -17.82 8.26
CA LEU A 175 -3.52 -18.40 9.42
C LEU A 175 -5.04 -18.45 9.22
N ASN A 176 -5.62 -17.38 8.68
CA ASN A 176 -7.05 -17.33 8.38
C ASN A 176 -7.43 -18.33 7.29
N ASP A 177 -6.63 -18.45 6.23
CA ASP A 177 -6.91 -19.36 5.10
C ASP A 177 -6.71 -20.83 5.49
N ALA A 178 -5.80 -21.11 6.43
CA ALA A 178 -5.61 -22.43 7.02
C ALA A 178 -6.70 -22.82 8.02
N GLY A 179 -7.63 -21.92 8.36
CA GLY A 179 -8.70 -22.23 9.31
C GLY A 179 -8.29 -22.21 10.78
N VAL A 180 -7.15 -21.59 11.11
CA VAL A 180 -6.63 -21.58 12.47
C VAL A 180 -7.38 -20.56 13.32
N VAL A 181 -8.11 -21.05 14.32
CA VAL A 181 -8.92 -20.24 15.23
C VAL A 181 -8.64 -20.58 16.69
N THR A 182 -8.93 -19.63 17.57
CA THR A 182 -8.99 -19.83 19.02
C THR A 182 -10.43 -19.80 19.49
N HIS A 183 -10.82 -20.81 20.26
CA HIS A 183 -12.13 -20.88 20.93
C HIS A 183 -11.96 -20.77 22.44
N LEU A 184 -12.93 -20.14 23.11
CA LEU A 184 -12.97 -20.13 24.57
C LEU A 184 -13.16 -21.56 25.11
N LYS A 185 -12.35 -21.97 26.11
CA LYS A 185 -12.47 -23.29 26.74
C LYS A 185 -13.82 -23.49 27.42
N SER A 186 -14.31 -24.74 27.45
CA SER A 186 -15.57 -25.11 28.11
C SER A 186 -15.62 -24.70 29.58
N ASP A 187 -14.52 -24.83 30.32
CA ASP A 187 -14.43 -24.47 31.73
C ASP A 187 -14.74 -22.99 31.98
N ASN A 188 -14.46 -22.12 31.00
CA ASN A 188 -14.78 -20.69 31.11
C ASN A 188 -16.25 -20.38 30.77
N LEU A 189 -16.96 -21.27 30.06
CA LEU A 189 -18.39 -21.13 29.80
C LEU A 189 -19.21 -21.35 31.07
N GLU A 190 -18.72 -22.18 32.00
CA GLU A 190 -19.32 -22.36 33.33
C GLU A 190 -19.34 -21.04 34.13
N LEU A 191 -18.39 -20.15 33.86
CA LEU A 191 -18.29 -18.81 34.46
C LEU A 191 -19.19 -17.77 33.77
N ARG A 192 -20.21 -18.20 33.01
CA ARG A 192 -21.14 -17.36 32.25
C ARG A 192 -20.45 -16.40 31.26
N GLN A 193 -19.25 -16.75 30.79
CA GLN A 193 -18.64 -16.02 29.68
C GLN A 193 -19.31 -16.42 28.37
N PRO A 194 -19.60 -15.46 27.47
CA PRO A 194 -20.17 -15.78 26.17
C PRO A 194 -19.17 -16.60 25.34
N PRO A 195 -19.64 -17.55 24.52
CA PRO A 195 -18.78 -18.28 23.61
C PRO A 195 -18.10 -17.31 22.64
N ASP A 196 -16.79 -17.44 22.49
CA ASP A 196 -15.98 -16.59 21.62
C ASP A 196 -15.11 -17.45 20.70
N THR A 197 -15.05 -17.06 19.43
CA THR A 197 -14.24 -17.68 18.39
C THR A 197 -13.55 -16.59 17.59
N GLN A 198 -12.23 -16.61 17.55
CA GLN A 198 -11.42 -15.60 16.89
C GLN A 198 -10.37 -16.25 16.01
N GLY A 199 -10.14 -15.68 14.82
CA GLY A 199 -8.99 -16.06 13.98
C GLY A 199 -7.67 -15.70 14.67
N VAL A 200 -6.67 -16.58 14.57
CA VAL A 200 -5.33 -16.31 15.08
C VAL A 200 -4.71 -15.16 14.28
N GLY A 201 -4.18 -14.15 14.98
CA GLY A 201 -3.63 -12.95 14.33
C GLY A 201 -4.66 -11.87 13.98
N ARG A 202 -5.97 -12.09 14.23
CA ARG A 202 -7.01 -11.04 14.04
C ARG A 202 -6.68 -9.76 14.82
N TRP A 203 -6.05 -9.88 15.99
CA TRP A 203 -5.63 -8.74 16.79
C TRP A 203 -4.55 -7.89 16.07
N ILE A 204 -3.62 -8.52 15.34
CA ILE A 204 -2.59 -7.82 14.55
C ILE A 204 -3.28 -7.06 13.42
N SER A 205 -4.12 -7.74 12.65
CA SER A 205 -4.85 -7.12 11.54
C SER A 205 -5.73 -5.95 12.00
N ASN A 206 -6.41 -6.10 13.15
CA ASN A 206 -7.22 -5.02 13.73
C ASN A 206 -6.35 -3.86 14.23
N MET A 207 -5.21 -4.13 14.86
CA MET A 207 -4.30 -3.09 15.37
C MET A 207 -3.70 -2.29 14.22
N LEU A 208 -3.11 -2.98 13.24
CA LEU A 208 -2.49 -2.34 12.08
C LEU A 208 -3.54 -1.65 11.19
N GLY A 209 -4.70 -2.27 11.00
CA GLY A 209 -5.80 -1.67 10.24
C GLY A 209 -6.42 -0.47 10.94
N GLY A 210 -6.59 -0.52 12.26
CA GLY A 210 -7.03 0.63 13.05
C GLY A 210 -6.03 1.79 12.97
N TYR A 211 -4.73 1.50 13.04
CA TYR A 211 -3.70 2.50 12.83
C TYR A 211 -3.76 3.09 11.40
N ALA A 212 -3.86 2.24 10.36
CA ALA A 212 -3.95 2.70 8.97
C ALA A 212 -5.13 3.66 8.77
N ILE A 213 -6.31 3.34 9.30
CA ILE A 213 -7.52 4.18 9.18
C ILE A 213 -7.33 5.55 9.82
N LEU A 214 -6.56 5.65 10.92
CA LEU A 214 -6.29 6.91 11.60
C LEU A 214 -5.14 7.69 10.96
N ALA A 215 -4.05 7.02 10.59
CA ALA A 215 -2.85 7.63 10.05
C ALA A 215 -3.02 8.09 8.60
N PHE A 216 -3.77 7.34 7.80
CA PHE A 216 -4.02 7.66 6.38
C PHE A 216 -4.58 9.08 6.15
N PRO A 217 -5.69 9.51 6.76
CA PRO A 217 -6.24 10.85 6.49
C PRO A 217 -5.27 11.95 6.95
N ILE A 218 -4.54 11.75 8.04
CA ILE A 218 -3.58 12.74 8.56
C ILE A 218 -2.40 12.91 7.58
N THR A 219 -1.84 11.81 7.12
CA THR A 219 -0.67 11.79 6.23
C THR A 219 -1.02 12.29 4.83
N MET A 220 -2.19 11.93 4.30
CA MET A 220 -2.68 12.48 3.03
C MET A 220 -3.01 13.96 3.13
N PHE A 221 -3.61 14.41 4.24
CA PHE A 221 -3.82 15.83 4.47
C PHE A 221 -2.49 16.58 4.48
N LEU A 222 -1.49 16.07 5.19
CA LEU A 222 -0.17 16.69 5.26
C LEU A 222 0.47 16.81 3.87
N ALA A 223 0.52 15.69 3.13
CA ALA A 223 1.24 15.59 1.87
C ALA A 223 0.57 16.28 0.68
N HIS A 224 -0.77 16.34 0.65
CA HIS A 224 -1.53 16.81 -0.51
C HIS A 224 -2.30 18.11 -0.27
N PHE A 225 -2.36 18.60 0.97
CA PHE A 225 -3.05 19.85 1.28
C PHE A 225 -2.20 20.78 2.15
N TYR A 226 -1.69 20.30 3.27
CA TYR A 226 -1.00 21.17 4.21
C TYR A 226 0.29 21.74 3.62
N GLU A 227 1.21 20.88 3.19
CA GLU A 227 2.48 21.30 2.60
C GLU A 227 2.31 22.03 1.25
N PRO A 228 1.55 21.51 0.27
CA PRO A 228 1.47 22.17 -1.05
C PRO A 228 0.54 23.38 -1.10
N LEU A 229 -0.48 23.47 -0.25
CA LEU A 229 -1.51 24.53 -0.36
C LEU A 229 -1.49 25.49 0.83
N ILE A 230 -1.53 24.94 2.05
CA ILE A 230 -1.74 25.74 3.26
C ILE A 230 -0.48 26.53 3.62
N VAL A 231 0.69 25.90 3.60
CA VAL A 231 1.96 26.57 3.91
C VAL A 231 2.24 27.70 2.92
N PRO A 232 2.20 27.49 1.58
CA PRO A 232 2.38 28.55 0.60
C PRO A 232 1.40 29.73 0.74
N LEU A 233 0.14 29.43 1.09
CA LEU A 233 -0.86 30.46 1.33
C LEU A 233 -0.51 31.34 2.55
N PHE A 234 -0.07 30.74 3.66
CA PHE A 234 0.31 31.50 4.86
C PHE A 234 1.63 32.26 4.72
N GLU A 235 2.56 31.74 3.92
CA GLU A 235 3.83 32.40 3.61
C GLU A 235 3.65 33.55 2.59
N GLY A 236 2.48 33.67 1.98
CA GLY A 236 2.19 34.70 0.98
C GLY A 236 2.84 34.42 -0.38
N THR A 237 3.24 33.17 -0.66
CA THR A 237 3.74 32.76 -1.98
C THR A 237 2.61 32.53 -2.98
N ILE A 238 1.40 32.26 -2.49
CA ILE A 238 0.16 32.20 -3.28
C ILE A 238 -0.75 33.37 -2.85
N ASP A 239 -1.08 34.24 -3.81
CA ASP A 239 -2.07 35.31 -3.67
C ASP A 239 -3.36 34.93 -4.42
N LEU A 240 -4.40 34.59 -3.65
CA LEU A 240 -5.71 34.21 -4.17
C LEU A 240 -6.46 35.39 -4.82
N ALA A 241 -6.00 36.63 -4.67
CA ALA A 241 -6.55 37.77 -5.41
C ALA A 241 -6.15 37.75 -6.89
N ILE A 242 -5.06 37.04 -7.24
CA ILE A 242 -4.59 36.89 -8.62
C ILE A 242 -5.33 35.69 -9.26
N PRO A 243 -6.17 35.90 -10.29
CA PRO A 243 -7.01 34.83 -10.85
C PRO A 243 -6.23 33.60 -11.33
N ALA A 244 -5.04 33.79 -11.88
CA ALA A 244 -4.18 32.69 -12.31
C ALA A 244 -3.71 31.80 -11.15
N GLN A 245 -3.35 32.40 -10.01
CA GLN A 245 -2.89 31.68 -8.83
C GLN A 245 -4.05 31.02 -8.09
N ALA A 246 -5.22 31.69 -8.03
CA ALA A 246 -6.44 31.09 -7.50
C ALA A 246 -6.86 29.84 -8.29
N ASN A 247 -6.77 29.88 -9.62
CA ASN A 247 -7.06 28.71 -10.46
C ASN A 247 -6.07 27.57 -10.24
N ALA A 248 -4.77 27.87 -10.10
CA ALA A 248 -3.75 26.87 -9.80
C ALA A 248 -3.99 26.21 -8.44
N PHE A 249 -4.30 27.01 -7.41
CA PHE A 249 -4.66 26.53 -6.08
C PHE A 249 -5.87 25.58 -6.12
N MET A 250 -6.94 25.97 -6.83
CA MET A 250 -8.13 25.13 -6.97
C MET A 250 -7.85 23.84 -7.73
N PHE A 251 -7.04 23.91 -8.79
CA PHE A 251 -6.63 22.72 -9.54
C PHE A 251 -5.86 21.75 -8.63
N GLU A 252 -4.87 22.24 -7.89
CA GLU A 252 -4.08 21.43 -6.97
C GLU A 252 -4.92 20.84 -5.83
N ALA A 253 -5.89 21.59 -5.28
CA ALA A 253 -6.82 21.07 -4.29
C ALA A 253 -7.71 19.94 -4.83
N VAL A 254 -8.24 20.07 -6.06
CA VAL A 254 -9.05 19.04 -6.70
C VAL A 254 -8.20 17.80 -7.00
N VAL A 255 -7.00 18.00 -7.51
CA VAL A 255 -6.02 16.94 -7.77
C VAL A 255 -5.69 16.24 -6.43
N GLY A 256 -5.28 16.95 -5.40
CA GLY A 256 -5.00 16.40 -4.07
C GLY A 256 -6.16 15.59 -3.48
N PHE A 257 -7.41 16.06 -3.64
CA PHE A 257 -8.60 15.32 -3.21
C PHE A 257 -8.81 14.02 -3.99
N LEU A 258 -8.77 14.08 -5.32
CA LEU A 258 -8.93 12.90 -6.17
C LEU A 258 -7.86 11.85 -5.88
N TRP A 259 -6.61 12.28 -5.66
CA TRP A 259 -5.49 11.38 -5.41
C TRP A 259 -5.42 10.86 -4.00
N THR A 260 -5.89 11.62 -3.00
CA THR A 260 -6.10 11.08 -1.66
C THR A 260 -7.00 9.86 -1.73
N LEU A 261 -8.08 9.90 -2.52
CA LEU A 261 -8.94 8.73 -2.71
C LEU A 261 -8.32 7.67 -3.64
N GLY A 262 -7.62 8.10 -4.69
CA GLY A 262 -7.07 7.23 -5.73
C GLY A 262 -5.86 6.39 -5.29
N LEU A 263 -4.93 6.96 -4.51
CA LEU A 263 -3.67 6.31 -4.12
C LEU A 263 -3.86 4.93 -3.49
N PRO A 264 -4.77 4.73 -2.51
CA PRO A 264 -5.05 3.39 -1.99
C PRO A 264 -5.49 2.41 -3.08
N PHE A 265 -6.32 2.82 -4.04
CA PHE A 265 -6.75 1.93 -5.13
C PHE A 265 -5.58 1.51 -6.03
N PHE A 266 -4.61 2.40 -6.27
CA PHE A 266 -3.41 2.05 -7.03
C PHE A 266 -2.56 1.05 -6.26
N VAL A 267 -2.30 1.26 -4.97
CA VAL A 267 -1.54 0.29 -4.18
C VAL A 267 -2.29 -1.04 -4.06
N MET A 268 -3.61 -1.01 -3.89
CA MET A 268 -4.44 -2.22 -3.92
C MET A 268 -4.29 -3.00 -5.23
N ALA A 269 -4.16 -2.31 -6.37
CA ALA A 269 -3.95 -2.94 -7.66
C ALA A 269 -2.71 -3.85 -7.63
N PHE A 270 -1.58 -3.38 -7.07
CA PHE A 270 -0.35 -4.17 -6.95
C PHE A 270 -0.43 -5.30 -5.91
N ILE A 271 -1.27 -5.15 -4.89
CA ILE A 271 -1.46 -6.18 -3.85
C ILE A 271 -2.38 -7.32 -4.33
N ILE A 272 -3.37 -7.02 -5.18
CA ILE A 272 -4.38 -7.98 -5.62
C ILE A 272 -3.80 -9.25 -6.25
N PRO A 273 -2.83 -9.19 -7.18
CA PRO A 273 -2.19 -10.39 -7.73
C PRO A 273 -1.69 -11.32 -6.62
N VAL A 274 -1.09 -10.77 -5.58
CA VAL A 274 -0.53 -11.53 -4.46
C VAL A 274 -1.61 -12.21 -3.60
N ILE A 275 -2.84 -11.70 -3.62
CA ILE A 275 -4.00 -12.31 -2.92
C ILE A 275 -4.70 -13.38 -3.77
N ILE A 276 -4.58 -13.29 -5.10
CA ILE A 276 -5.25 -14.20 -6.04
C ILE A 276 -4.55 -15.57 -6.09
N PHE A 277 -3.22 -15.58 -5.96
CA PHE A 277 -2.38 -16.78 -5.99
C PHE A 277 -2.03 -17.26 -4.59
#